data_AF-A0A0A0I2R6-F1
#
_entry.id   AF-A0A0A0I2R6-F1
#
_cell.length_a   1.000
_cell.length_b   1.000
_cell.length_c   1.000
_cell.angle_alpha   90.00
_cell.angle_beta   90.00
_cell.angle_gamma   90.00
#
_symmetry.space_group_name_H-M   'P 1'
#
loop_
_entity.id
_entity.type
_entity.pdbx_description
1 polymer ?
#
loop_
_entity_poly.entity_id
_entity_poly.type
_entity_poly.pdbx_seq_one_letter_code
_entity_poly.pdbx_strand_id
1 'polypeptide(L)'
;SSLSITEVASATNRPEKVIGMHFFNPAPVMKLIEVIRGMATSKETFDAVKEISTEIGKEPVEVAEAPGFVVNRILIPMINEAYRSYKRNGNIKGNF
;
A
#
# COMPACT_ATOMS: atom_id res chain seq x y z
N SER A 1 -5.18 -4.00 -2.34
CA SER A 1 -4.03 -3.07 -2.36
C SER A 1 -4.15 -2.09 -3.53
N SER A 2 -5.26 -1.34 -3.61
CA SER A 2 -5.58 -0.49 -4.78
C SER A 2 -6.79 0.44 -4.59
N LEU A 3 -7.70 0.12 -3.66
CA LEU A 3 -8.85 0.96 -3.34
C LEU A 3 -8.45 2.20 -2.54
N SER A 4 -9.15 3.31 -2.78
CA SER A 4 -8.97 4.56 -2.05
C SER A 4 -9.56 4.43 -0.64
N ILE A 5 -8.76 4.75 0.37
CA ILE A 5 -9.20 4.87 1.76
C ILE A 5 -10.10 6.10 1.92
N THR A 6 -9.83 7.18 1.21
CA THR A 6 -10.70 8.37 1.21
C THR A 6 -12.09 8.06 0.65
N GLU A 7 -12.18 7.33 -0.46
CA GLU A 7 -13.47 6.90 -1.02
C GLU A 7 -14.20 5.94 -0.07
N VAL A 8 -13.50 5.00 0.55
CA VAL A 8 -14.10 4.11 1.56
C VAL A 8 -14.61 4.90 2.77
N ALA A 9 -13.85 5.89 3.23
CA ALA A 9 -14.22 6.71 4.38
C ALA A 9 -15.47 7.56 4.13
N SER A 10 -15.66 8.08 2.90
CA SER A 10 -16.79 8.93 2.54
C SER A 10 -18.15 8.21 2.59
N ALA A 11 -18.14 6.88 2.51
CA ALA A 11 -19.34 6.05 2.69
C ALA A 11 -19.74 5.83 4.16
N THR A 12 -19.00 6.41 5.11
CA THR A 12 -19.23 6.23 6.55
C THR A 12 -19.65 7.54 7.23
N ASN A 13 -20.24 7.43 8.42
CA ASN A 13 -20.57 8.59 9.27
C ASN A 13 -19.42 9.03 10.18
N ARG A 14 -18.25 8.37 10.11
CA ARG A 14 -17.07 8.60 10.97
C ARG A 14 -15.76 8.53 10.17
N PRO A 15 -15.61 9.33 9.11
CA PRO A 15 -14.47 9.24 8.20
C PRO A 15 -13.11 9.45 8.90
N GLU A 16 -13.09 10.18 10.01
CA GLU A 16 -11.90 10.42 10.83
C GLU A 16 -11.37 9.17 11.55
N LYS A 17 -12.22 8.15 11.72
CA LYS A 17 -11.90 6.86 12.33
C LYS A 17 -11.64 5.75 11.30
N VAL A 18 -11.61 6.09 10.00
CA VAL A 18 -11.29 5.13 8.92
C VAL A 18 -9.80 5.28 8.56
N ILE A 19 -9.10 4.16 8.42
CA ILE A 19 -7.68 4.10 8.05
C ILE A 19 -7.36 2.79 7.32
N GLY A 20 -6.40 2.83 6.40
CA GLY A 20 -5.92 1.64 5.70
C GLY A 20 -4.82 0.92 6.46
N MET A 21 -4.90 -0.41 6.51
CA MET A 21 -3.83 -1.30 6.98
C MET A 21 -3.52 -2.32 5.90
N HIS A 22 -2.39 -2.17 5.22
CA HIS A 22 -1.99 -3.06 4.14
C HIS A 22 -0.90 -4.03 4.58
N PHE A 23 -1.33 -5.27 4.83
CA PHE A 23 -0.46 -6.40 5.11
C PHE A 23 0.12 -6.99 3.83
N PHE A 24 1.32 -7.56 3.95
CA PHE A 24 1.98 -8.28 2.86
C PHE A 24 1.84 -9.79 3.08
N ASN A 25 1.55 -10.52 2.01
CA ASN A 25 1.36 -11.98 2.06
C ASN A 25 2.73 -12.70 2.11
N PRO A 26 2.94 -13.69 3.00
CA PRO A 26 2.05 -14.14 4.08
C PRO A 26 2.03 -13.22 5.30
N ALA A 27 0.83 -12.82 5.73
CA ALA A 27 0.64 -11.83 6.78
C ALA A 27 1.30 -12.17 8.13
N PRO A 28 1.36 -13.44 8.61
CA PRO A 28 2.06 -13.75 9.86
C PRO A 28 3.58 -13.58 9.77
N VAL A 29 4.15 -13.79 8.58
CA VAL A 29 5.60 -13.84 8.35
C VAL A 29 6.18 -12.47 8.01
N MET A 30 5.48 -11.69 7.18
CA MET A 30 5.96 -10.39 6.74
C MET A 30 5.88 -9.36 7.88
N LYS A 31 6.98 -8.65 8.13
CA LYS A 31 7.03 -7.62 9.18
C LYS A 31 6.43 -6.29 8.75
N LEU A 32 6.63 -5.91 7.49
CA LEU A 32 6.15 -4.64 6.96
C LEU A 32 4.62 -4.58 6.95
N ILE A 33 4.08 -3.45 7.38
CA ILE A 33 2.70 -3.05 7.14
C ILE A 33 2.67 -1.57 6.71
N GLU A 34 1.94 -1.25 5.64
CA GLU A 34 1.70 0.14 5.28
C GLU A 34 0.45 0.63 6.02
N VAL A 35 0.59 1.71 6.79
CA VAL A 35 -0.51 2.40 7.48
C VAL A 35 -0.90 3.62 6.65
N ILE A 36 -2.06 3.56 6.00
CA ILE A 36 -2.46 4.52 4.97
C ILE A 36 -3.51 5.49 5.52
N ARG A 37 -3.15 6.77 5.60
CA ARG A 37 -4.08 7.82 6.00
C ARG A 37 -4.89 8.29 4.80
N GLY A 38 -6.22 8.19 4.92
CA GLY A 38 -7.13 8.90 4.03
C GLY A 38 -7.17 10.39 4.38
N MET A 39 -7.80 11.20 3.52
CA MET A 39 -7.83 12.66 3.65
C MET A 39 -8.39 13.15 4.99
N ALA A 40 -9.40 12.45 5.52
CA ALA A 40 -10.07 12.80 6.78
C ALA A 40 -9.49 12.07 8.01
N THR A 41 -8.60 11.08 7.84
CA THR A 41 -8.12 10.23 8.94
C THR A 41 -7.41 11.06 10.01
N SER A 42 -7.92 10.99 11.25
CA SER A 42 -7.37 11.75 12.37
C SER A 42 -6.00 11.22 12.79
N LYS A 43 -5.22 12.09 13.44
CA LYS A 43 -3.93 11.70 14.03
C LYS A 43 -4.11 10.63 15.12
N GLU A 44 -5.15 10.76 15.93
CA GLU A 44 -5.48 9.79 16.98
C GLU A 44 -5.72 8.38 16.42
N THR A 45 -6.50 8.26 15.33
CA THR A 45 -6.74 6.98 14.66
C THR A 45 -5.44 6.39 14.11
N PHE A 46 -4.59 7.23 13.51
CA PHE A 46 -3.29 6.80 13.01
C PHE A 46 -2.37 6.30 14.13
N ASP A 47 -2.24 7.07 15.23
CA ASP A 47 -1.38 6.72 16.35
C ASP A 47 -1.81 5.38 16.98
N ALA A 48 -3.13 5.20 17.19
CA ALA A 48 -3.68 3.96 17.74
C ALA A 48 -3.38 2.74 16.84
N VAL A 49 -3.54 2.88 15.52
CA VAL A 49 -3.25 1.78 14.58
C VAL A 49 -1.75 1.50 14.47
N LYS A 50 -0.90 2.54 14.56
CA LYS A 50 0.55 2.38 14.60
C LYS A 50 1.01 1.63 15.85
N GLU A 51 0.43 1.95 16.99
CA GLU A 51 0.69 1.27 18.27
C GLU A 51 0.30 -0.21 18.16
N ILE A 52 -0.94 -0.51 17.79
CA ILE A 52 -1.43 -1.88 17.59
C ILE A 52 -0.53 -2.66 16.62
N SER A 53 -0.14 -2.04 15.50
CA SER A 53 0.76 -2.68 14.52
C SER A 53 2.09 -3.11 15.15
N THR A 54 2.64 -2.27 16.03
CA THR A 54 3.90 -2.56 16.72
C THR A 54 3.70 -3.68 17.76
N GLU A 55 2.59 -3.66 18.51
CA GLU A 55 2.25 -4.69 19.50
C GLU A 55 2.09 -6.08 18.88
N ILE A 56 1.53 -6.17 17.67
CA ILE A 56 1.42 -7.44 16.93
C ILE A 56 2.71 -7.85 16.20
N GLY A 57 3.85 -7.22 16.53
CA GLY A 57 5.17 -7.56 16.01
C GLY A 57 5.41 -7.14 14.56
N LYS A 58 4.69 -6.12 14.07
CA LYS A 58 4.89 -5.54 12.74
C LYS A 58 5.73 -4.26 12.81
N GLU A 59 6.21 -3.86 11.65
CA GLU A 59 6.99 -2.64 11.42
C GLU A 59 6.14 -1.69 10.56
N PRO A 60 5.34 -0.80 11.18
CA PRO A 60 4.45 0.09 10.45
C PRO A 60 5.20 1.24 9.77
N VAL A 61 4.84 1.50 8.52
CA VAL A 61 5.29 2.68 7.77
C VAL A 61 4.08 3.55 7.44
N GLU A 62 4.15 4.83 7.79
CA GLU A 62 3.13 5.81 7.38
C GLU A 62 3.22 6.07 5.88
N VAL A 63 2.08 5.93 5.21
CA VAL A 63 1.98 6.15 3.78
C VAL A 63 0.85 7.12 3.49
N ALA A 64 1.15 8.18 2.74
CA ALA A 64 0.12 9.03 2.15
C ALA A 64 -0.66 8.23 1.10
N GLU A 65 -1.98 8.42 1.07
CA GLU A 65 -2.82 7.73 0.10
C GLU A 65 -2.42 8.07 -1.34
N ALA A 66 -2.13 7.02 -2.11
CA ALA A 66 -1.92 7.08 -3.55
C ALA A 66 -2.19 5.71 -4.18
N PRO A 67 -2.51 5.63 -5.48
CA PRO A 67 -2.64 4.35 -6.17
C PRO A 67 -1.38 3.50 -6.01
N GLY A 68 -1.55 2.28 -5.50
CA GLY A 68 -0.46 1.33 -5.24
C GLY A 68 0.39 1.63 -4.00
N PHE A 69 0.00 2.59 -3.16
CA PHE A 69 0.72 2.98 -1.94
C PHE A 69 2.22 3.23 -2.22
N VAL A 70 3.14 2.75 -1.40
CA VAL A 70 4.59 2.93 -1.63
C VAL A 70 5.18 1.72 -2.33
N VAL A 71 4.99 0.51 -1.80
CA VAL A 71 5.70 -0.68 -2.31
C VAL A 71 5.28 -1.03 -3.74
N ASN A 72 3.98 -1.12 -4.02
CA ASN A 72 3.53 -1.48 -5.38
C ASN A 72 3.82 -0.36 -6.39
N ARG A 73 3.81 0.89 -5.93
CA ARG A 73 4.16 2.06 -6.76
C ARG A 73 5.62 2.05 -7.22
N ILE A 74 6.52 1.44 -6.46
CA ILE A 74 7.93 1.23 -6.84
C ILE A 74 8.07 -0.06 -7.67
N LEU A 75 7.45 -1.15 -7.22
CA LEU A 75 7.61 -2.49 -7.81
C LEU A 75 7.13 -2.55 -9.26
N ILE A 76 5.96 -1.99 -9.57
CA ILE A 76 5.36 -2.09 -10.91
C ILE A 76 6.26 -1.43 -11.98
N PRO A 77 6.73 -0.18 -11.80
CA PRO A 77 7.72 0.41 -12.70
C PRO A 77 9.00 -0.41 -12.86
N MET A 78 9.52 -1.02 -11.79
CA MET A 78 10.71 -1.87 -11.86
C MET A 78 10.47 -3.11 -12.74
N ILE A 79 9.34 -3.79 -12.56
CA ILE A 79 8.96 -4.95 -13.38
C ILE A 79 8.77 -4.54 -14.84
N ASN A 80 8.10 -3.42 -15.09
CA ASN A 80 7.90 -2.90 -16.44
C ASN A 80 9.24 -2.61 -17.12
N GLU A 81 10.21 -2.06 -16.40
CA GLU A 81 11.55 -1.81 -16.94
C GLU A 81 12.35 -3.09 -17.19
N ALA A 82 12.26 -4.06 -16.28
CA ALA A 82 12.86 -5.38 -16.48
C ALA A 82 12.29 -6.06 -17.74
N TYR A 83 10.97 -5.99 -17.95
CA TYR A 83 10.33 -6.52 -19.15
C TYR A 83 10.76 -5.79 -20.43
N ARG A 84 10.84 -4.44 -20.40
CA ARG A 84 11.34 -3.66 -21.54
C ARG A 84 12.78 -4.02 -21.89
N SER A 85 13.63 -4.16 -20.88
CA SER A 85 15.03 -4.57 -21.05
C SER A 85 15.14 -5.98 -21.63
N TYR A 86 14.32 -6.93 -21.15
CA TYR A 86 14.24 -8.27 -21.72
C TYR A 86 13.79 -8.25 -23.18
N LYS A 87 12.72 -7.50 -23.51
CA LYS A 87 12.22 -7.38 -24.89
C LYS A 87 13.23 -6.72 -25.84
N ARG A 88 14.05 -5.77 -25.35
CA ARG A 88 15.06 -5.09 -26.17
C ARG A 88 16.29 -5.96 -26.44
N ASN A 89 16.70 -6.78 -25.47
CA ASN A 89 17.91 -7.59 -25.55
C ASN A 89 17.65 -9.02 -26.06
N GLY A 90 16.42 -9.53 -25.92
CA GLY A 90 15.96 -10.77 -26.55
C GLY A 90 15.32 -10.46 -27.90
N ASN A 91 15.88 -10.97 -29.00
CA ASN A 91 15.37 -10.90 -30.37
C ASN A 91 13.99 -11.61 -30.54
N ILE A 92 12.94 -11.16 -29.85
CA ILE A 92 11.59 -11.72 -29.97
C ILE A 92 10.68 -10.65 -30.56
N LYS A 93 10.40 -10.79 -31.87
CA LYS A 93 9.29 -10.09 -32.54
C LYS A 93 7.97 -10.65 -32.00
N GLY A 94 7.51 -10.12 -30.86
CA GLY A 94 6.21 -10.47 -30.31
C GLY A 94 5.10 -9.77 -31.10
N ASN A 95 4.40 -10.52 -31.94
CA ASN A 95 3.04 -10.21 -32.39
C ASN A 95 2.13 -10.31 -31.15
N PHE A 96 1.68 -9.17 -30.65
CA PHE A 96 0.47 -9.03 -29.84
C PHE A 96 -0.41 -8.00 -30.54
#